data_AF-A0A670HZP3-F1
#
_entry.id   AF-A0A670HZP3-F1
#
_cell.length_a   1.000
_cell.length_b   1.000
_cell.length_c   1.000
_cell.angle_alpha   90.00
_cell.angle_beta   90.00
_cell.angle_gamma   90.00
#
_symmetry.space_group_name_H-M   'P 1'
#
loop_
_entity.id
_entity.type
_entity.pdbx_description
1 polymer ?
#
loop_
_entity_poly.entity_id
_entity_poly.type
_entity_poly.pdbx_seq_one_letter_code
_entity_poly.pdbx_strand_id
1 'polypeptide(L)'
;SEMKGTSMHRDEGFIAEDEKPLPSKPFQRQLWLLFEYPESSGPARGIAIVSVLVILISIVIFCLETLPEFRLEGKGTPSPARPPSSARPFFTDPFFLIETLCIIWFSFELLVRFFACPSKPEFSRNIMNIIDIVAIIPYFITLGTELAQEHSSNGGQQQAMSLAILRVIRLVRVFRIFKLSRHSKGLQILGKTLQASMRELGLLIFFLFIGVILFSSAVYFAETDDPDSLFTSIPDAFWWAVVSMTTVGYGDMYPMTIGGKIVGSLCAIAGVLTIALPVPVIVSNFNYFYHRETDQEEQSRYTHVTCGQQQSPSSEPKKGDSNQTLSKSDFLEAEDLESAKYSNFIPASNHACKENKLLTEV
;
A
#
# COMPACT_ATOMS: atom_id res chain seq x y z
N SER A 1 34.01 -22.49 15.78
CA SER A 1 33.05 -22.02 16.79
C SER A 1 32.01 -21.06 16.24
N GLU A 2 32.35 -20.20 15.27
CA GLU A 2 31.41 -19.20 14.71
C GLU A 2 30.20 -19.79 13.96
N MET A 3 30.36 -20.91 13.24
CA MET A 3 29.24 -21.59 12.54
C MET A 3 28.17 -22.19 13.46
N LYS A 4 28.49 -22.44 14.75
CA LYS A 4 27.52 -22.94 15.73
C LYS A 4 26.74 -21.81 16.42
N GLY A 5 27.31 -20.61 16.49
CA GLY A 5 26.65 -19.43 17.08
C GLY A 5 25.57 -18.83 16.18
N THR A 6 25.78 -18.85 14.86
CA THR A 6 24.81 -18.35 13.87
C THR A 6 23.60 -19.28 13.69
N SER A 7 23.76 -20.59 13.91
CA SER A 7 22.65 -21.55 13.90
C SER A 7 21.73 -21.36 15.11
N MET A 8 22.28 -21.20 16.32
CA MET A 8 21.47 -21.00 17.52
C MET A 8 20.69 -19.68 17.52
N HIS A 9 21.28 -18.59 17.02
CA HIS A 9 20.56 -17.31 16.92
C HIS A 9 19.36 -17.38 15.96
N ARG A 10 19.50 -18.11 14.84
CA ARG A 10 18.40 -18.33 13.90
C ARG A 10 17.28 -19.20 14.49
N ASP A 11 17.63 -20.18 15.32
CA ASP A 11 16.67 -21.09 15.97
C ASP A 11 15.89 -20.42 17.12
N GLU A 12 16.43 -19.34 17.71
CA GLU A 12 15.74 -18.47 18.69
C GLU A 12 14.85 -17.39 18.03
N GLY A 13 14.71 -17.39 16.69
CA GLY A 13 13.94 -16.39 15.94
C GLY A 13 14.69 -15.09 15.65
N PHE A 14 15.95 -14.96 16.08
CA PHE A 14 16.84 -13.86 15.70
C PHE A 14 17.42 -14.13 14.31
N ILE A 15 16.70 -13.68 13.27
CA ILE A 15 17.26 -13.58 11.93
C ILE A 15 18.35 -12.50 11.96
N ALA A 16 19.60 -12.90 11.70
CA ALA A 16 20.75 -12.01 11.61
C ALA A 16 20.44 -10.75 10.78
N GLU A 17 20.87 -9.58 11.26
CA GLU A 17 20.73 -8.32 10.54
C GLU A 17 21.31 -8.49 9.13
N ASP A 18 20.46 -8.39 8.10
CA ASP A 18 20.94 -8.30 6.73
C ASP A 18 21.71 -6.98 6.60
N GLU A 19 23.04 -7.03 6.74
CA GLU A 19 23.92 -5.88 6.54
C GLU A 19 23.62 -5.30 5.15
N LYS A 20 23.03 -4.10 5.11
CA LYS A 20 22.66 -3.42 3.88
C LYS A 20 23.94 -3.14 3.07
N PRO A 21 24.13 -3.75 1.89
CA PRO A 21 25.36 -3.55 1.12
C PRO A 21 25.48 -2.09 0.71
N LEU A 22 26.64 -1.50 0.97
CA LEU A 22 26.96 -0.12 0.57
C LEU A 22 27.92 -0.11 -0.61
N PRO A 23 27.77 0.85 -1.55
CA PRO A 23 28.73 1.01 -2.65
C PRO A 23 30.13 1.31 -2.12
N SER A 24 31.15 0.71 -2.73
CA SER A 24 32.55 0.90 -2.30
C SER A 24 33.09 2.30 -2.61
N LYS A 25 32.61 2.94 -3.69
CA LYS A 25 33.09 4.27 -4.10
C LYS A 25 32.40 5.36 -3.26
N PRO A 26 33.14 6.35 -2.74
CA PRO A 26 32.60 7.36 -1.82
C PRO A 26 31.48 8.20 -2.44
N PHE A 27 31.64 8.61 -3.70
CA PHE A 27 30.60 9.37 -4.40
C PHE A 27 29.31 8.55 -4.62
N GLN A 28 29.43 7.30 -5.06
CA GLN A 28 28.28 6.41 -5.23
C GLN A 28 27.59 6.14 -3.90
N ARG A 29 28.36 5.93 -2.82
CA ARG A 29 27.84 5.76 -1.47
C ARG A 29 27.05 6.98 -1.01
N GLN A 30 27.57 8.18 -1.21
CA GLN A 30 26.87 9.42 -0.85
C GLN A 30 25.54 9.55 -1.60
N LEU A 31 25.56 9.29 -2.90
CA LEU A 31 24.37 9.38 -3.76
C LEU A 31 23.34 8.30 -3.40
N TRP A 32 23.81 7.08 -3.10
CA TRP A 32 22.98 5.98 -2.64
C TRP A 32 22.30 6.29 -1.31
N LEU A 33 23.05 6.81 -0.32
CA LEU A 33 22.47 7.23 0.96
C LEU A 33 21.41 8.32 0.78
N LEU A 34 21.68 9.29 -0.10
CA LEU A 34 20.81 10.43 -0.36
C LEU A 34 19.45 10.03 -0.98
N PHE A 35 19.42 9.03 -1.87
CA PHE A 35 18.20 8.62 -2.59
C PHE A 35 17.53 7.36 -2.04
N GLU A 36 18.26 6.47 -1.39
CA GLU A 36 17.72 5.20 -0.88
C GLU A 36 17.26 5.32 0.58
N TYR A 37 17.95 6.12 1.39
CA TYR A 37 17.71 6.21 2.83
C TYR A 37 17.35 7.65 3.25
N PRO A 38 16.05 7.99 3.33
CA PRO A 38 15.60 9.33 3.75
C PRO A 38 16.18 9.76 5.11
N GLU A 39 16.34 8.82 6.05
CA GLU A 39 16.87 9.08 7.39
C GLU A 39 18.37 9.37 7.45
N SER A 40 19.09 9.24 6.34
CA SER A 40 20.54 9.45 6.31
C SER A 40 20.96 10.90 6.54
N SER A 41 20.16 11.87 6.10
CA SER A 41 20.49 13.29 6.20
C SER A 41 19.28 14.21 5.95
N GLY A 42 19.38 15.48 6.36
CA GLY A 42 18.34 16.49 6.08
C GLY A 42 18.02 16.65 4.58
N PRO A 43 19.02 16.75 3.68
CA PRO A 43 18.78 16.75 2.23
C PRO A 43 18.11 15.48 1.70
N ALA A 44 18.44 14.30 2.26
CA ALA A 44 17.78 13.04 1.88
C ALA A 44 16.29 13.06 2.23
N ARG A 45 15.94 13.57 3.42
CA ARG A 45 14.54 13.82 3.80
C ARG A 45 13.86 14.79 2.84
N GLY A 46 14.53 15.88 2.45
CA GLY A 46 14.01 16.84 1.48
C GLY A 46 13.67 16.19 0.13
N ILE A 47 14.59 15.38 -0.42
CA ILE A 47 14.38 14.66 -1.69
C ILE A 47 13.24 13.64 -1.57
N ALA A 48 13.13 12.94 -0.44
CA ALA A 48 12.04 12.01 -0.19
C ALA A 48 10.68 12.73 -0.16
N ILE A 49 10.58 13.89 0.50
CA ILE A 49 9.36 14.71 0.52
C ILE A 49 8.99 15.16 -0.89
N VAL A 50 9.94 15.68 -1.66
CA VAL A 50 9.71 16.08 -3.06
C VAL A 50 9.21 14.89 -3.89
N SER A 51 9.82 13.71 -3.72
CA SER A 51 9.42 12.51 -4.46
C SER A 51 7.99 12.08 -4.11
N VAL A 52 7.59 12.13 -2.83
CA VAL A 52 6.21 11.88 -2.41
C VAL A 52 5.25 12.90 -3.05
N LEU A 53 5.58 14.19 -3.04
CA LEU A 53 4.75 15.23 -3.66
C LEU A 53 4.57 15.00 -5.16
N VAL A 54 5.64 14.66 -5.89
CA VAL A 54 5.57 14.35 -7.33
C VAL A 54 4.69 13.12 -7.58
N ILE A 55 4.75 12.09 -6.73
CA ILE A 55 3.86 10.93 -6.82
C ILE A 55 2.40 11.35 -6.63
N LEU A 56 2.09 12.13 -5.59
CA LEU A 56 0.73 12.60 -5.33
C LEU A 56 0.19 13.46 -6.47
N ILE A 57 0.98 14.42 -6.97
CA ILE A 57 0.62 15.25 -8.13
C ILE A 57 0.32 14.36 -9.34
N SER A 58 1.18 13.37 -9.60
CA SER A 58 0.95 12.45 -10.72
C SER A 58 -0.39 11.72 -10.56
N ILE A 59 -0.71 11.17 -9.38
CA ILE A 59 -1.97 10.47 -9.15
C ILE A 59 -3.17 11.40 -9.35
N VAL A 60 -3.13 12.61 -8.79
CA VAL A 60 -4.19 13.61 -8.96
C VAL A 60 -4.42 13.91 -10.43
N ILE A 61 -3.35 14.16 -11.19
CA ILE A 61 -3.44 14.42 -12.64
C ILE A 61 -4.06 13.25 -13.40
N PHE A 62 -3.69 12.01 -13.07
CA PHE A 62 -4.33 10.83 -13.66
C PHE A 62 -5.83 10.77 -13.37
N CYS A 63 -6.24 11.07 -12.14
CA CYS A 63 -7.67 11.14 -11.81
C CYS A 63 -8.37 12.26 -12.58
N LEU A 64 -7.78 13.46 -12.64
CA LEU A 64 -8.36 14.61 -13.35
C LEU A 64 -8.52 14.35 -14.86
N GLU A 65 -7.57 13.66 -15.50
CA GLU A 65 -7.65 13.27 -16.92
C GLU A 65 -8.88 12.39 -17.22
N THR A 66 -9.40 11.67 -16.22
CA THR A 66 -10.59 10.84 -16.39
C THR A 66 -11.90 11.64 -16.35
N LEU A 67 -11.91 12.87 -15.87
CA LEU A 67 -13.14 13.66 -15.73
C LEU A 67 -13.72 14.08 -17.10
N PRO A 68 -15.05 14.04 -17.28
CA PRO A 68 -15.69 14.35 -18.55
C PRO A 68 -15.49 15.81 -18.97
N GLU A 69 -15.44 16.75 -18.04
CA GLU A 69 -15.25 18.19 -18.30
C GLU A 69 -13.96 18.45 -19.08
N PHE A 70 -12.86 17.80 -18.69
CA PHE A 70 -11.56 17.94 -19.35
C PHE A 70 -11.45 17.14 -20.66
N ARG A 71 -12.29 16.12 -20.88
CA ARG A 71 -12.37 15.43 -22.17
C ARG A 71 -13.20 16.19 -23.21
N LEU A 72 -14.20 16.96 -22.77
CA LEU A 72 -15.13 17.68 -23.64
C LEU A 72 -14.55 18.97 -24.22
N GLU A 73 -13.63 19.64 -23.53
CA GLU A 73 -12.88 20.78 -24.11
C GLU A 73 -11.96 20.39 -25.28
N GLY A 74 -11.57 19.11 -25.38
CA GLY A 74 -10.79 18.56 -26.51
C GLY A 74 -11.64 18.19 -27.73
N LYS A 75 -12.95 17.94 -27.54
CA LYS A 75 -13.92 17.73 -28.63
C LYS A 75 -14.82 18.95 -28.68
N GLY A 76 -14.32 20.01 -29.35
CA GLY A 76 -15.08 21.24 -29.54
C GLY A 76 -16.54 20.94 -29.87
N THR A 77 -17.45 21.54 -29.12
CA THR A 77 -18.85 21.62 -29.52
C THR A 77 -18.88 22.07 -30.98
N PRO A 78 -19.65 21.40 -31.87
CA PRO A 78 -19.81 21.85 -33.24
C PRO A 78 -20.64 23.14 -33.21
N SER A 79 -19.98 24.26 -32.91
CA SER A 79 -20.54 25.58 -33.07
C SER A 79 -20.26 26.00 -34.51
N PRO A 80 -21.28 26.28 -35.33
CA PRO A 80 -21.14 26.50 -36.78
C PRO A 80 -20.36 27.78 -37.15
N ALA A 81 -19.84 28.51 -36.17
CA ALA A 81 -19.17 29.81 -36.35
C ALA A 81 -17.67 29.82 -36.02
N ARG A 82 -17.04 28.66 -35.72
CA ARG A 82 -15.59 28.62 -35.42
C ARG A 82 -14.82 28.00 -36.59
N PRO A 83 -13.81 28.67 -37.15
CA PRO A 83 -12.97 28.07 -38.19
C PRO A 83 -12.26 26.81 -37.64
N PRO A 84 -11.96 25.82 -38.50
CA PRO A 84 -11.20 24.64 -38.12
C PRO A 84 -9.73 25.02 -37.91
N SER A 85 -9.44 25.65 -36.79
CA SER A 85 -8.10 26.05 -36.36
C SER A 85 -8.10 25.95 -34.83
N SER A 86 -7.31 25.15 -34.17
CA SER A 86 -6.06 24.48 -34.51
C SER A 86 -6.02 23.22 -33.65
N ALA A 87 -5.51 22.10 -34.18
CA ALA A 87 -5.06 21.02 -33.31
C ALA A 87 -4.06 21.65 -32.32
N ARG A 88 -4.41 21.75 -31.03
CA ARG A 88 -3.47 22.22 -30.02
C ARG A 88 -2.26 21.29 -30.13
N PRO A 89 -1.03 21.81 -30.29
CA PRO A 89 0.15 20.96 -30.30
C PRO A 89 0.13 20.09 -29.05
N PHE A 90 0.37 18.79 -29.18
CA PHE A 90 0.36 17.84 -28.07
C PHE A 90 1.20 18.33 -26.86
N PHE A 91 2.33 18.98 -27.12
CA PHE A 91 3.21 19.61 -26.13
C PHE A 91 2.61 20.81 -25.37
N THR A 92 1.43 21.30 -25.76
CA THR A 92 0.72 22.41 -25.09
C THR A 92 -0.44 21.95 -24.22
N ASP A 93 -0.72 20.65 -24.16
CA ASP A 93 -1.66 20.10 -23.18
C ASP A 93 -1.02 20.16 -21.77
N PRO A 94 -1.60 20.91 -20.82
CA PRO A 94 -1.08 20.99 -19.46
C PRO A 94 -0.94 19.62 -18.79
N PHE A 95 -1.84 18.68 -19.09
CA PHE A 95 -1.79 17.33 -18.52
C PHE A 95 -0.58 16.55 -19.03
N PHE A 96 -0.31 16.59 -20.34
CA PHE A 96 0.88 15.97 -20.93
C PHE A 96 2.18 16.60 -20.40
N LEU A 97 2.22 17.92 -20.25
CA LEU A 97 3.40 18.62 -19.71
C LEU A 97 3.70 18.18 -18.27
N ILE A 98 2.70 18.21 -17.39
CA ILE A 98 2.87 17.80 -15.99
C ILE A 98 3.23 16.32 -15.90
N GLU A 99 2.56 15.46 -16.67
CA GLU A 99 2.90 14.03 -16.72
C GLU A 99 4.36 13.83 -17.15
N THR A 100 4.80 14.51 -18.21
CA THR A 100 6.19 14.45 -18.68
C THR A 100 7.18 14.88 -17.60
N LEU A 101 6.90 15.97 -16.87
CA LEU A 101 7.74 16.42 -15.75
C LEU A 101 7.82 15.38 -14.62
N CYS A 102 6.68 14.76 -14.24
CA CYS A 102 6.66 13.69 -13.24
C CYS A 102 7.49 12.48 -13.70
N ILE A 103 7.36 12.07 -14.96
CA ILE A 103 8.10 10.92 -15.51
C ILE A 103 9.60 11.22 -15.63
N ILE A 104 9.98 12.44 -15.98
CA ILE A 104 11.38 12.88 -15.96
C ILE A 104 11.95 12.73 -14.54
N TRP A 105 11.22 13.19 -13.51
CA TRP A 105 11.64 13.03 -12.12
C TRP A 105 11.79 11.56 -11.72
N PHE A 106 10.80 10.71 -12.03
CA PHE A 106 10.87 9.27 -11.73
C PHE A 106 12.01 8.56 -12.45
N SER A 107 12.25 8.92 -13.71
CA SER A 107 13.35 8.38 -14.51
C SER A 107 14.69 8.82 -13.93
N PHE A 108 14.83 10.09 -13.54
CA PHE A 108 16.01 10.62 -12.89
C PHE A 108 16.32 9.86 -11.59
N GLU A 109 15.32 9.71 -10.72
CA GLU A 109 15.38 8.95 -9.49
C GLU A 109 15.84 7.50 -9.69
N LEU A 110 15.26 6.81 -10.69
CA LEU A 110 15.61 5.43 -11.03
C LEU A 110 17.05 5.33 -11.57
N LEU A 111 17.44 6.22 -12.47
CA LEU A 111 18.77 6.24 -13.07
C LEU A 111 19.86 6.52 -12.03
N VAL A 112 19.64 7.51 -11.17
CA VAL A 112 20.56 7.83 -10.06
C VAL A 112 20.77 6.62 -9.17
N ARG A 113 19.69 5.94 -8.76
CA ARG A 113 19.78 4.73 -7.94
C ARG A 113 20.48 3.58 -8.68
N PHE A 114 20.16 3.37 -9.95
CA PHE A 114 20.78 2.32 -10.76
C PHE A 114 22.30 2.52 -10.92
N PHE A 115 22.76 3.76 -11.11
CA PHE A 115 24.20 4.05 -11.22
C PHE A 115 24.94 4.11 -9.87
N ALA A 116 24.23 4.40 -8.79
CA ALA A 116 24.77 4.45 -7.43
C ALA A 116 24.74 3.08 -6.71
N CYS A 117 23.93 2.12 -7.15
CA CYS A 117 23.73 0.86 -6.44
C CYS A 117 25.00 -0.01 -6.30
N PRO A 118 25.13 -0.81 -5.22
CA PRO A 118 26.26 -1.71 -5.02
C PRO A 118 26.30 -2.87 -6.03
N SER A 119 25.13 -3.39 -6.42
CA SER A 119 24.98 -4.56 -7.30
C SER A 119 23.82 -4.36 -8.27
N LYS A 120 24.11 -4.29 -9.58
CA LYS A 120 23.10 -4.08 -10.63
C LYS A 120 22.11 -5.24 -10.78
N PRO A 121 22.54 -6.54 -10.76
CA PRO A 121 21.61 -7.65 -10.86
C PRO A 121 20.64 -7.72 -9.69
N GLU A 122 21.15 -7.49 -8.47
CA GLU A 122 20.33 -7.45 -7.25
C GLU A 122 19.36 -6.28 -7.27
N PHE A 123 19.83 -5.10 -7.71
CA PHE A 123 18.99 -3.93 -7.93
C PHE A 123 17.80 -4.25 -8.84
N SER A 124 18.03 -4.91 -9.98
CA SER A 124 16.97 -5.24 -10.94
C SER A 124 15.96 -6.29 -10.45
N ARG A 125 16.32 -7.09 -9.43
CA ARG A 125 15.44 -8.10 -8.83
C ARG A 125 14.67 -7.59 -7.62
N ASN A 126 15.03 -6.44 -7.08
CA ASN A 126 14.37 -5.84 -5.94
C ASN A 126 12.98 -5.30 -6.33
N ILE A 127 11.95 -5.70 -5.59
CA ILE A 127 10.54 -5.34 -5.84
C ILE A 127 10.30 -3.83 -5.91
N MET A 128 11.00 -3.03 -5.08
CA MET A 128 10.85 -1.57 -5.07
C MET A 128 11.33 -0.95 -6.38
N ASN A 129 12.42 -1.49 -6.93
CA ASN A 129 12.98 -1.01 -8.19
C ASN A 129 12.15 -1.48 -9.40
N ILE A 130 11.52 -2.67 -9.31
CA ILE A 130 10.54 -3.12 -10.30
C ILE A 130 9.35 -2.16 -10.34
N ILE A 131 8.83 -1.74 -9.18
CA ILE A 131 7.74 -0.74 -9.09
C ILE A 131 8.17 0.59 -9.73
N ASP A 132 9.40 1.06 -9.48
CA ASP A 132 9.94 2.27 -10.09
C ASP A 132 9.99 2.17 -11.64
N ILE A 133 10.34 1.00 -12.18
CA ILE A 133 10.33 0.74 -13.63
C ILE A 133 8.91 0.71 -14.19
N VAL A 134 7.99 -0.03 -13.56
CA VAL A 134 6.58 -0.13 -13.98
C VAL A 134 5.90 1.25 -13.97
N ALA A 135 6.29 2.15 -13.07
CA ALA A 135 5.74 3.50 -12.98
C ALA A 135 6.07 4.39 -14.19
N ILE A 136 7.17 4.14 -14.92
CA ILE A 136 7.61 4.96 -16.07
C ILE A 136 7.28 4.33 -17.42
N ILE A 137 7.17 2.99 -17.49
CA ILE A 137 6.92 2.23 -18.73
C ILE A 137 5.72 2.76 -19.54
N PRO A 138 4.54 3.05 -18.94
CA PRO A 138 3.38 3.48 -19.71
C PRO A 138 3.61 4.73 -20.56
N TYR A 139 4.40 5.68 -20.05
CA TYR A 139 4.72 6.92 -20.76
C TYR A 139 5.58 6.63 -22.00
N PHE A 140 6.67 5.87 -21.83
CA PHE A 140 7.57 5.54 -22.94
C PHE A 140 6.90 4.66 -24.00
N ILE A 141 6.01 3.74 -23.61
CA ILE A 141 5.24 2.97 -24.61
C ILE A 141 4.30 3.91 -25.37
N THR A 142 3.57 4.79 -24.69
CA THR A 142 2.64 5.74 -25.34
C THR A 142 3.38 6.62 -26.35
N LEU A 143 4.47 7.26 -25.91
CA LEU A 143 5.30 8.11 -26.75
C LEU A 143 5.89 7.35 -27.95
N GLY A 144 6.42 6.14 -27.72
CA GLY A 144 6.98 5.30 -28.78
C GLY A 144 5.95 4.87 -29.83
N THR A 145 4.73 4.54 -29.41
CA THR A 145 3.64 4.19 -30.34
C THR A 145 3.16 5.38 -31.17
N GLU A 146 3.10 6.58 -30.59
CA GLU A 146 2.68 7.79 -31.29
C GLU A 146 3.73 8.21 -32.35
N LEU A 147 5.02 8.19 -31.98
CA LEU A 147 6.11 8.47 -32.92
C LEU A 147 6.19 7.43 -34.07
N ALA A 148 5.93 6.15 -33.77
CA ALA A 148 5.90 5.11 -34.80
C ALA A 148 4.72 5.26 -35.78
N GLN A 149 3.59 5.80 -35.31
CA GLN A 149 2.42 6.09 -36.16
C GLN A 149 2.67 7.27 -37.11
N GLU A 150 3.39 8.30 -36.66
CA GLU A 150 3.72 9.46 -37.52
C GLU A 150 4.57 9.08 -38.75
N HIS A 151 5.36 8.00 -38.66
CA HIS A 151 6.18 7.50 -39.76
C HIS A 151 5.52 6.43 -40.63
N SER A 152 4.33 5.93 -40.28
CA SER A 152 3.66 4.84 -41.01
C SER A 152 2.50 5.38 -41.86
N SER A 153 2.71 5.53 -43.17
CA SER A 153 1.72 6.03 -44.14
C SER A 153 0.64 5.00 -44.57
N ASN A 154 0.73 3.75 -44.12
CA ASN A 154 -0.21 2.67 -44.43
C ASN A 154 -0.62 1.94 -43.14
N GLY A 155 -1.86 2.07 -42.65
CA GLY A 155 -2.22 1.31 -41.45
C GLY A 155 -3.59 1.49 -40.79
N GLY A 156 -4.68 1.59 -41.55
CA GLY A 156 -6.03 1.70 -40.95
C GLY A 156 -6.41 0.56 -39.97
N GLN A 157 -5.83 -0.64 -40.13
CA GLN A 157 -6.07 -1.78 -39.24
C GLN A 157 -5.10 -1.85 -38.04
N GLN A 158 -3.86 -1.36 -38.19
CA GLN A 158 -2.89 -1.23 -37.09
C GLN A 158 -3.37 -0.17 -36.07
N GLN A 159 -4.08 0.86 -36.54
CA GLN A 159 -4.59 1.95 -35.73
C GLN A 159 -5.63 1.48 -34.70
N ALA A 160 -6.59 0.62 -35.06
CA ALA A 160 -7.61 0.14 -34.12
C ALA A 160 -7.04 -0.73 -32.98
N MET A 161 -6.11 -1.65 -33.29
CA MET A 161 -5.44 -2.48 -32.28
C MET A 161 -4.55 -1.64 -31.36
N SER A 162 -3.86 -0.64 -31.91
CA SER A 162 -3.04 0.28 -31.11
C SER A 162 -3.86 1.11 -30.11
N LEU A 163 -5.07 1.56 -30.49
CA LEU A 163 -5.96 2.31 -29.59
C LEU A 163 -6.47 1.47 -28.41
N ALA A 164 -6.76 0.18 -28.62
CA ALA A 164 -7.17 -0.72 -27.54
C ALA A 164 -6.02 -0.97 -26.55
N ILE A 165 -4.82 -1.23 -27.07
CA ILE A 165 -3.61 -1.45 -26.26
C ILE A 165 -3.27 -0.19 -25.45
N LEU A 166 -3.38 1.00 -26.04
CA LEU A 166 -3.16 2.28 -25.35
C LEU A 166 -4.13 2.50 -24.19
N ARG A 167 -5.38 2.03 -24.28
CA ARG A 167 -6.34 2.11 -23.15
C ARG A 167 -5.90 1.26 -21.97
N VAL A 168 -5.39 0.05 -22.22
CA VAL A 168 -4.88 -0.84 -21.17
C VAL A 168 -3.61 -0.26 -20.56
N ILE A 169 -2.70 0.29 -21.36
CA ILE A 169 -1.47 0.94 -20.88
C ILE A 169 -1.78 2.11 -19.94
N ARG A 170 -2.84 2.87 -20.19
CA ARG A 170 -3.28 3.94 -19.27
C ARG A 170 -3.65 3.38 -17.89
N LEU A 171 -4.25 2.19 -17.81
CA LEU A 171 -4.54 1.56 -16.52
C LEU A 171 -3.25 1.21 -15.76
N VAL A 172 -2.19 0.80 -16.47
CA VAL A 172 -0.89 0.50 -15.84
C VAL A 172 -0.31 1.72 -15.12
N ARG A 173 -0.64 2.95 -15.54
CA ARG A 173 -0.22 4.18 -14.84
C ARG A 173 -0.67 4.21 -13.38
N VAL A 174 -1.76 3.54 -13.01
CA VAL A 174 -2.25 3.47 -11.63
C VAL A 174 -1.22 2.82 -10.69
N PHE A 175 -0.41 1.88 -11.20
CA PHE A 175 0.60 1.19 -10.40
C PHE A 175 1.68 2.11 -9.84
N ARG A 176 1.85 3.33 -10.37
CA ARG A 176 2.77 4.33 -9.78
C ARG A 176 2.41 4.70 -8.34
N ILE A 177 1.17 4.47 -7.91
CA ILE A 177 0.78 4.62 -6.49
C ILE A 177 1.63 3.75 -5.57
N PHE A 178 2.05 2.57 -6.03
CA PHE A 178 2.89 1.67 -5.25
C PHE A 178 4.30 2.23 -5.03
N LYS A 179 4.74 3.25 -5.78
CA LYS A 179 6.01 3.93 -5.52
C LYS A 179 6.04 4.59 -4.12
N LEU A 180 4.86 4.93 -3.56
CA LEU A 180 4.72 5.37 -2.17
C LEU A 180 5.24 4.33 -1.16
N SER A 181 5.30 3.04 -1.52
CA SER A 181 5.80 1.99 -0.63
C SER A 181 7.26 2.18 -0.23
N ARG A 182 8.08 2.83 -1.07
CA ARG A 182 9.45 3.21 -0.71
C ARG A 182 9.51 4.18 0.47
N HIS A 183 8.50 5.04 0.59
CA HIS A 183 8.42 6.09 1.61
C HIS A 183 7.46 5.75 2.76
N SER A 184 6.76 4.60 2.69
CA SER A 184 5.78 4.17 3.69
C SER A 184 6.18 2.83 4.28
N LYS A 185 6.73 2.85 5.49
CA LYS A 185 7.05 1.66 6.28
C LYS A 185 5.84 0.73 6.42
N GLY A 186 4.66 1.30 6.69
CA GLY A 186 3.41 0.54 6.78
C GLY A 186 3.09 -0.25 5.51
N LEU A 187 3.33 0.33 4.33
CA LEU A 187 3.08 -0.37 3.05
C LEU A 187 4.14 -1.45 2.78
N GLN A 188 5.37 -1.28 3.27
CA GLN A 188 6.41 -2.33 3.22
C GLN A 188 6.07 -3.50 4.14
N ILE A 189 5.61 -3.20 5.37
CA ILE A 189 5.15 -4.20 6.35
C ILE A 189 3.94 -4.96 5.79
N LEU A 190 2.98 -4.26 5.20
CA LEU A 190 1.84 -4.89 4.51
C LEU A 190 2.32 -5.82 3.39
N GLY A 191 3.27 -5.38 2.55
CA GLY A 191 3.84 -6.22 1.49
C GLY A 191 4.50 -7.50 2.01
N LYS A 192 5.34 -7.40 3.05
CA LYS A 192 5.97 -8.55 3.72
C LYS A 192 4.92 -9.49 4.32
N THR A 193 3.89 -8.92 4.94
CA THR A 193 2.78 -9.68 5.54
C THR A 193 2.00 -10.46 4.49
N LEU A 194 1.63 -9.82 3.39
CA LEU A 194 0.92 -10.46 2.28
C LEU A 194 1.76 -11.57 1.65
N GLN A 195 3.05 -11.32 1.43
CA GLN A 195 3.97 -12.33 0.91
C GLN A 195 4.06 -13.56 1.84
N ALA A 196 4.16 -13.33 3.15
CA ALA A 196 4.19 -14.41 4.14
C ALA A 196 2.84 -15.14 4.26
N SER A 197 1.73 -14.43 4.03
CA SER A 197 0.37 -14.96 4.17
C SER A 197 -0.26 -15.42 2.84
N MET A 198 0.55 -15.64 1.80
CA MET A 198 0.04 -16.03 0.47
C MET A 198 -0.74 -17.34 0.50
N ARG A 199 -0.41 -18.26 1.41
CA ARG A 199 -1.11 -19.54 1.57
C ARG A 199 -2.52 -19.31 2.11
N GLU A 200 -2.64 -18.52 3.16
CA GLU A 200 -3.89 -18.18 3.84
C GLU A 200 -4.79 -17.36 2.92
N LEU A 201 -4.22 -16.39 2.20
CA LEU A 201 -4.93 -15.62 1.18
C LEU A 201 -5.43 -16.52 0.04
N GLY A 202 -4.61 -17.49 -0.39
CA GLY A 202 -5.01 -18.51 -1.37
C GLY A 202 -6.19 -19.37 -0.88
N LEU A 203 -6.18 -19.79 0.39
CA LEU A 203 -7.28 -20.54 1.00
C LEU A 203 -8.56 -19.69 1.10
N LEU A 204 -8.46 -18.41 1.47
CA LEU A 204 -9.59 -17.48 1.50
C LEU A 204 -10.25 -17.38 0.12
N ILE A 205 -9.46 -17.13 -0.93
CA ILE A 205 -9.95 -17.03 -2.30
C ILE A 205 -10.57 -18.35 -2.76
N PHE A 206 -9.98 -19.48 -2.39
CA PHE A 206 -10.48 -20.81 -2.73
C PHE A 206 -11.85 -21.09 -2.10
N PHE A 207 -12.03 -20.85 -0.80
CA PHE A 207 -13.31 -21.04 -0.12
C PHE A 207 -14.38 -20.05 -0.61
N LEU A 208 -13.99 -18.80 -0.86
CA LEU A 208 -14.89 -17.81 -1.46
C LEU A 208 -15.36 -18.26 -2.84
N PHE A 209 -14.45 -18.77 -3.69
CA PHE A 209 -14.79 -19.27 -5.02
C PHE A 209 -15.77 -20.44 -4.98
N ILE A 210 -15.54 -21.41 -4.08
CA ILE A 210 -16.48 -22.53 -3.87
C ILE A 210 -17.84 -22.01 -3.40
N GLY A 211 -17.86 -21.10 -2.42
CA GLY A 211 -19.09 -20.52 -1.90
C GLY A 211 -19.88 -19.77 -2.97
N VAL A 212 -19.21 -18.96 -3.79
CA VAL A 212 -19.82 -18.26 -4.92
C VAL A 212 -20.49 -19.25 -5.88
N ILE A 213 -19.79 -20.28 -6.34
CA ILE A 213 -20.38 -21.27 -7.25
C ILE A 213 -21.58 -21.98 -6.61
N LEU A 214 -21.44 -22.41 -5.35
CA LEU A 214 -22.47 -23.15 -4.62
C LEU A 214 -23.75 -22.30 -4.43
N PHE A 215 -23.61 -21.12 -3.85
CA PHE A 215 -24.76 -20.27 -3.51
C PHE A 215 -25.39 -19.63 -4.72
N SER A 216 -24.61 -19.26 -5.75
CA SER A 216 -25.17 -18.76 -7.02
C SER A 216 -25.97 -19.83 -7.75
N SER A 217 -25.50 -21.09 -7.76
CA SER A 217 -26.26 -22.19 -8.35
C SER A 217 -27.54 -22.47 -7.57
N ALA A 218 -27.46 -22.50 -6.23
CA ALA A 218 -28.61 -22.75 -5.37
C ALA A 218 -29.68 -21.66 -5.48
N VAL A 219 -29.30 -20.38 -5.49
CA VAL A 219 -30.26 -19.27 -5.61
C VAL A 219 -30.87 -19.23 -7.00
N TYR A 220 -30.10 -19.50 -8.04
CA TYR A 220 -30.61 -19.56 -9.41
C TYR A 220 -31.73 -20.59 -9.54
N PHE A 221 -31.50 -21.83 -9.09
CA PHE A 221 -32.55 -22.86 -9.14
C PHE A 221 -33.71 -22.60 -8.18
N ALA A 222 -33.48 -21.90 -7.07
CA ALA A 222 -34.56 -21.52 -6.15
C ALA A 222 -35.45 -20.40 -6.70
N GLU A 223 -34.93 -19.56 -7.60
CA GLU A 223 -35.62 -18.39 -8.16
C GLU A 223 -36.04 -18.59 -9.62
N THR A 224 -35.68 -19.71 -10.27
CA THR A 224 -35.89 -19.90 -11.72
C THR A 224 -37.35 -19.92 -12.14
N ASP A 225 -38.26 -20.26 -11.22
CA ASP A 225 -39.69 -20.37 -11.46
C ASP A 225 -40.43 -19.02 -11.23
N ASP A 226 -39.74 -18.00 -10.70
CA ASP A 226 -40.30 -16.67 -10.49
C ASP A 226 -40.06 -15.79 -11.73
N PRO A 227 -41.12 -15.29 -12.40
CA PRO A 227 -40.98 -14.49 -13.61
C PRO A 227 -40.32 -13.12 -13.37
N ASP A 228 -40.36 -12.62 -12.14
CA ASP A 228 -39.76 -11.34 -11.75
C ASP A 228 -38.34 -11.53 -11.16
N SER A 229 -37.79 -12.74 -11.25
CA SER A 229 -36.45 -13.07 -10.77
C SER A 229 -35.36 -12.24 -11.44
N LEU A 230 -34.46 -11.72 -10.61
CA LEU A 230 -33.28 -10.98 -11.05
C LEU A 230 -32.12 -11.92 -11.44
N PHE A 231 -32.25 -13.23 -11.20
CA PHE A 231 -31.21 -14.23 -11.42
C PHE A 231 -31.32 -14.85 -12.81
N THR A 232 -30.87 -14.12 -13.84
CA THR A 232 -30.94 -14.53 -15.25
C THR A 232 -30.06 -15.74 -15.60
N SER A 233 -28.89 -15.86 -14.97
CA SER A 233 -27.97 -16.98 -15.17
C SER A 233 -27.10 -17.20 -13.93
N ILE A 234 -26.48 -18.37 -13.83
CA ILE A 234 -25.56 -18.68 -12.71
C ILE A 234 -24.36 -17.70 -12.68
N PRO A 235 -23.70 -17.36 -13.81
CA PRO A 235 -22.65 -16.34 -13.80
C PRO A 235 -23.14 -14.95 -13.35
N ASP A 236 -24.34 -14.54 -13.74
CA ASP A 236 -24.91 -13.27 -13.26
C ASP A 236 -25.14 -13.32 -11.74
N ALA A 237 -25.58 -14.47 -11.22
CA ALA A 237 -25.73 -14.72 -9.80
C ALA A 237 -24.38 -14.74 -9.03
N PHE A 238 -23.22 -14.84 -9.69
CA PHE A 238 -21.91 -14.72 -9.01
C PHE A 238 -21.75 -13.34 -8.38
N TRP A 239 -22.22 -12.28 -9.05
CA TRP A 239 -22.19 -10.92 -8.52
C TRP A 239 -22.93 -10.83 -7.18
N TRP A 240 -24.17 -11.32 -7.14
CA TRP A 240 -24.97 -11.38 -5.92
C TRP A 240 -24.29 -12.18 -4.81
N ALA A 241 -23.73 -13.36 -5.12
CA ALA A 241 -23.09 -14.20 -4.11
C ALA A 241 -21.82 -13.56 -3.55
N VAL A 242 -20.96 -12.95 -4.38
CA VAL A 242 -19.79 -12.21 -3.89
C VAL A 242 -20.22 -11.08 -2.97
N VAL A 243 -21.14 -10.22 -3.42
CA VAL A 243 -21.63 -9.06 -2.66
C VAL A 243 -22.30 -9.45 -1.34
N SER A 244 -23.02 -10.57 -1.33
CA SER A 244 -23.70 -11.10 -0.14
C SER A 244 -22.73 -11.76 0.84
N MET A 245 -21.80 -12.60 0.34
CA MET A 245 -20.80 -13.28 1.17
C MET A 245 -19.81 -12.29 1.81
N THR A 246 -19.48 -11.20 1.12
CA THR A 246 -18.65 -10.12 1.67
C THR A 246 -19.46 -9.09 2.47
N THR A 247 -20.74 -9.36 2.74
CA THR A 247 -21.66 -8.49 3.50
C THR A 247 -21.76 -7.05 2.98
N VAL A 248 -21.53 -6.82 1.68
CA VAL A 248 -21.64 -5.49 1.05
C VAL A 248 -23.10 -5.15 0.81
N GLY A 249 -23.86 -6.08 0.20
CA GLY A 249 -25.31 -5.98 0.07
C GLY A 249 -25.83 -4.72 -0.66
N TYR A 250 -25.39 -4.47 -1.89
CA TYR A 250 -25.86 -3.31 -2.69
C TYR A 250 -27.38 -3.26 -2.88
N GLY A 251 -28.05 -4.41 -2.90
CA GLY A 251 -29.52 -4.51 -3.03
C GLY A 251 -30.03 -4.40 -4.47
N ASP A 252 -29.14 -4.39 -5.45
CA ASP A 252 -29.43 -4.43 -6.89
C ASP A 252 -29.88 -5.82 -7.36
N MET A 253 -29.48 -6.88 -6.65
CA MET A 253 -29.97 -8.25 -6.81
C MET A 253 -30.35 -8.84 -5.45
N TYR A 254 -31.50 -9.50 -5.36
CA TYR A 254 -31.95 -10.18 -4.13
C TYR A 254 -32.99 -11.28 -4.44
N PRO A 255 -33.05 -12.36 -3.65
CA PRO A 255 -34.05 -13.41 -3.81
C PRO A 255 -35.44 -12.96 -3.34
N MET A 256 -36.46 -13.29 -4.14
CA MET A 256 -37.86 -12.97 -3.86
C MET A 256 -38.61 -14.17 -3.29
N THR A 257 -38.28 -15.38 -3.74
CA THR A 257 -38.92 -16.62 -3.29
C THR A 257 -38.51 -16.99 -1.86
N ILE A 258 -39.31 -17.85 -1.22
CA ILE A 258 -38.98 -18.38 0.11
C ILE A 258 -37.70 -19.22 0.05
N GLY A 259 -37.53 -20.03 -1.01
CA GLY A 259 -36.34 -20.87 -1.20
C GLY A 259 -35.07 -20.02 -1.35
N GLY A 260 -35.12 -19.00 -2.21
CA GLY A 260 -33.99 -18.09 -2.39
C GLY A 260 -33.65 -17.31 -1.13
N LYS A 261 -34.64 -16.91 -0.31
CA LYS A 261 -34.40 -16.26 0.99
C LYS A 261 -33.69 -17.17 2.00
N ILE A 262 -34.02 -18.46 2.02
CA ILE A 262 -33.30 -19.45 2.85
C ILE A 262 -31.85 -19.56 2.35
N VAL A 263 -31.65 -19.70 1.04
CA VAL A 263 -30.31 -19.75 0.42
C VAL A 263 -29.51 -18.48 0.74
N GLY A 264 -30.11 -17.30 0.60
CA GLY A 264 -29.49 -16.02 0.93
C GLY A 264 -29.09 -15.89 2.39
N SER A 265 -29.94 -16.40 3.31
CA SER A 265 -29.64 -16.41 4.74
C SER A 265 -28.42 -17.30 5.05
N LEU A 266 -28.37 -18.51 4.46
CA LEU A 266 -27.23 -19.41 4.60
C LEU A 266 -25.96 -18.84 3.94
N CYS A 267 -26.09 -18.18 2.79
CA CYS A 267 -25.02 -17.52 2.07
C CYS A 267 -24.36 -16.42 2.92
N ALA A 268 -25.15 -15.55 3.54
CA ALA A 268 -24.65 -14.50 4.41
C ALA A 268 -23.87 -15.06 5.62
N ILE A 269 -24.42 -16.07 6.29
CA ILE A 269 -23.75 -16.72 7.44
C ILE A 269 -22.44 -17.39 6.98
N ALA A 270 -22.47 -18.15 5.89
CA ALA A 270 -21.31 -18.82 5.35
C ALA A 270 -20.22 -17.84 4.89
N GLY A 271 -20.60 -16.69 4.32
CA GLY A 271 -19.69 -15.63 3.92
C GLY A 271 -18.90 -15.05 5.09
N VAL A 272 -19.61 -14.67 6.17
CA VAL A 272 -18.97 -14.17 7.41
C VAL A 272 -18.01 -15.21 7.99
N LEU A 273 -18.43 -16.47 8.08
CA LEU A 273 -17.57 -17.54 8.59
C LEU A 273 -16.34 -17.77 7.69
N THR A 274 -16.51 -17.73 6.37
CA THR A 274 -15.42 -17.92 5.40
C THR A 274 -14.37 -16.83 5.52
N ILE A 275 -14.77 -15.58 5.71
CA ILE A 275 -13.84 -14.45 5.87
C ILE A 275 -13.20 -14.46 7.28
N ALA A 276 -13.95 -14.86 8.30
CA ALA A 276 -13.47 -14.85 9.69
C ALA A 276 -12.32 -15.83 9.97
N LEU A 277 -12.16 -16.91 9.18
CA LEU A 277 -11.13 -17.92 9.44
C LEU A 277 -9.70 -17.48 9.03
N PRO A 278 -9.45 -16.95 7.82
CA PRO A 278 -8.08 -16.64 7.38
C PRO A 278 -7.60 -15.26 7.87
N VAL A 279 -8.51 -14.32 8.11
CA VAL A 279 -8.18 -12.94 8.49
C VAL A 279 -7.35 -12.86 9.79
N PRO A 280 -7.68 -13.56 10.89
CA PRO A 280 -6.89 -13.51 12.12
C PRO A 280 -5.43 -13.95 11.92
N VAL A 281 -5.18 -14.92 11.04
CA VAL A 281 -3.81 -15.37 10.73
C VAL A 281 -3.04 -14.28 9.97
N ILE A 282 -3.68 -13.63 8.99
CA ILE A 282 -3.08 -12.49 8.27
C ILE A 282 -2.80 -11.34 9.24
N VAL A 283 -3.72 -11.04 10.16
CA VAL A 283 -3.56 -10.00 11.18
C VAL A 283 -2.44 -10.35 12.16
N SER A 284 -2.30 -11.61 12.56
CA SER A 284 -1.20 -12.08 13.40
C SER A 284 0.16 -11.89 12.71
N ASN A 285 0.26 -12.25 11.43
CA ASN A 285 1.46 -11.99 10.62
C ASN A 285 1.74 -10.48 10.49
N PHE A 286 0.71 -9.65 10.31
CA PHE A 286 0.87 -8.20 10.25
C PHE A 286 1.46 -7.66 11.55
N ASN A 287 0.87 -8.07 12.69
CA ASN A 287 1.32 -7.69 14.02
C ASN A 287 2.78 -8.12 14.24
N TYR A 288 3.15 -9.35 13.89
CA TYR A 288 4.53 -9.84 13.95
C TYR A 288 5.51 -8.95 13.16
N PHE A 289 5.23 -8.66 11.89
CA PHE A 289 6.13 -7.82 11.08
C PHE A 289 6.13 -6.35 11.51
N TYR A 290 5.03 -5.86 12.07
CA TYR A 290 4.90 -4.50 12.58
C TYR A 290 5.77 -4.29 13.83
N HIS A 291 5.64 -5.16 14.84
CA HIS A 291 6.47 -5.07 16.04
C HIS A 291 7.94 -5.30 15.72
N ARG A 292 8.26 -6.29 14.88
CA ARG A 292 9.65 -6.54 14.48
C ARG A 292 10.33 -5.34 13.84
N GLU A 293 9.63 -4.60 12.97
CA GLU A 293 10.20 -3.38 12.36
C GLU A 293 10.30 -2.23 13.39
N THR A 294 9.34 -2.11 14.31
CA THR A 294 9.36 -1.11 15.39
C THR A 294 10.52 -1.35 16.37
N ASP A 295 10.68 -2.58 16.83
CA ASP A 295 11.74 -2.98 17.76
C ASP A 295 13.14 -2.79 17.14
N GLN A 296 13.29 -3.07 15.85
CA GLN A 296 14.54 -2.83 15.12
C GLN A 296 14.90 -1.34 15.06
N GLU A 297 13.91 -0.45 14.92
CA GLU A 297 14.14 0.99 14.93
C GLU A 297 14.57 1.47 16.33
N GLU A 298 13.97 0.93 17.39
CA GLU A 298 14.36 1.22 18.77
C GLU A 298 15.77 0.72 19.08
N GLN A 299 16.10 -0.52 18.74
CA GLN A 299 17.42 -1.11 18.98
C GLN A 299 18.54 -0.38 18.21
N SER A 300 18.25 0.05 16.98
CA SER A 300 19.16 0.90 16.20
C SER A 300 19.41 2.25 16.89
N ARG A 301 18.36 2.83 17.50
CA ARG A 301 18.47 4.08 18.27
C ARG A 301 19.29 3.90 19.55
N TYR A 302 19.08 2.80 20.29
CA TYR A 302 19.86 2.50 21.49
C TYR A 302 21.35 2.30 21.18
N THR A 303 21.67 1.51 20.15
CA THR A 303 23.07 1.24 19.75
C THR A 303 23.80 2.52 19.35
N HIS A 304 23.12 3.45 18.66
CA HIS A 304 23.68 4.75 18.30
C HIS A 304 23.96 5.65 19.52
N VAL A 305 23.13 5.58 20.57
CA VAL A 305 23.35 6.33 21.81
C VAL A 305 24.51 5.74 22.64
N THR A 306 24.63 4.41 22.72
CA THR A 306 25.70 3.75 23.46
C THR A 306 27.08 3.89 22.80
N CYS A 307 27.16 3.83 21.46
CA CYS A 307 28.43 4.04 20.74
C CYS A 307 28.91 5.50 20.77
N GLY A 308 28.05 6.46 21.15
CA GLY A 308 28.41 7.87 21.35
C GLY A 308 29.02 8.18 22.72
N GLN A 309 29.00 7.23 23.67
CA GLN A 309 29.72 7.37 24.94
C GLN A 309 31.08 6.68 24.85
N GLN A 310 32.13 7.47 24.60
CA GLN A 310 33.51 7.05 24.82
C GLN A 310 33.70 6.67 26.30
N GLN A 311 33.81 5.37 26.59
CA GLN A 311 34.33 4.90 27.88
C GLN A 311 35.81 5.29 27.97
N SER A 312 36.12 6.20 28.88
CA SER A 312 37.49 6.45 29.35
C SER A 312 38.00 5.16 30.03
N PRO A 313 39.25 4.71 29.78
CA PRO A 313 39.77 3.53 30.43
C PRO A 313 40.21 3.91 31.84
N SER A 314 39.41 3.59 32.86
CA SER A 314 39.89 3.68 34.24
C SER A 314 39.18 2.72 35.19
N SER A 315 40.03 1.90 35.83
CA SER A 315 39.88 1.16 37.07
C SER A 315 38.90 -0.03 37.11
N GLU A 316 39.49 -1.22 37.14
CA GLU A 316 38.92 -2.44 37.74
C GLU A 316 38.31 -2.16 39.12
N PRO A 317 37.19 -2.84 39.47
CA PRO A 317 36.92 -3.19 40.84
C PRO A 317 37.04 -4.71 41.05
N LYS A 318 37.61 -5.02 42.21
CA LYS A 318 38.01 -6.32 42.74
C LYS A 318 36.87 -7.35 42.83
N LYS A 319 37.27 -8.62 42.73
CA LYS A 319 36.54 -9.81 43.22
C LYS A 319 35.92 -9.57 44.60
N GLY A 320 34.63 -9.88 44.72
CA GLY A 320 33.94 -10.15 45.97
C GLY A 320 32.78 -11.11 45.70
N ASP A 321 32.83 -12.29 46.30
CA ASP A 321 31.77 -13.30 46.29
C ASP A 321 30.43 -12.75 46.76
N SER A 322 29.33 -13.19 46.15
CA SER A 322 28.19 -13.81 46.87
C SER A 322 27.12 -14.31 45.89
N ASN A 323 26.71 -15.56 46.12
CA ASN A 323 25.63 -16.28 45.48
C ASN A 323 24.29 -15.51 45.50
N GLN A 324 23.55 -15.54 44.40
CA GLN A 324 22.09 -15.78 44.44
C GLN A 324 21.55 -16.14 43.04
N THR A 325 21.24 -17.42 42.89
CA THR A 325 20.30 -17.96 41.90
C THR A 325 18.92 -17.36 42.09
N LEU A 326 18.29 -16.83 41.04
CA LEU A 326 16.85 -16.55 41.04
C LEU A 326 16.17 -17.17 39.81
N SER A 327 15.05 -17.80 40.13
CA SER A 327 14.31 -18.79 39.37
C SER A 327 13.31 -18.16 38.41
N LYS A 328 12.97 -18.91 37.36
CA LYS A 328 11.80 -18.72 36.49
C LYS A 328 10.53 -18.62 37.33
N SER A 329 9.92 -17.44 37.36
CA SER A 329 8.49 -17.22 37.59
C SER A 329 8.22 -15.73 37.57
N ASP A 330 8.05 -15.16 36.37
CA ASP A 330 7.38 -13.87 36.12
C ASP A 330 6.93 -13.88 34.65
N PHE A 331 5.96 -14.75 34.38
CA PHE A 331 5.17 -14.73 33.15
C PHE A 331 3.74 -14.86 33.68
N LEU A 332 3.09 -13.72 33.97
CA LEU A 332 1.63 -13.53 34.12
C LEU A 332 1.19 -12.16 34.68
N GLU A 333 2.08 -11.17 34.89
CA GLU A 333 1.68 -9.80 35.27
C GLU A 333 2.09 -8.78 34.20
N ALA A 334 1.36 -8.77 33.08
CA ALA A 334 1.45 -7.68 32.09
C ALA A 334 0.09 -7.22 31.54
N GLU A 335 -1.03 -7.84 31.94
CA GLU A 335 -2.37 -7.47 31.43
C GLU A 335 -3.13 -6.44 32.30
N ASP A 336 -2.63 -6.05 33.47
CA ASP A 336 -3.40 -5.17 34.40
C ASP A 336 -2.92 -3.70 34.47
N LEU A 337 -1.95 -3.28 33.64
CA LEU A 337 -1.40 -1.91 33.72
C LEU A 337 -1.92 -0.90 32.68
N GLU A 338 -2.69 -1.30 31.67
CA GLU A 338 -3.23 -0.36 30.67
C GLU A 338 -4.60 0.25 31.04
N SER A 339 -5.36 -0.35 31.97
CA SER A 339 -6.70 0.16 32.31
C SER A 339 -6.71 1.40 33.24
N ALA A 340 -5.56 1.86 33.74
CA ALA A 340 -5.48 2.91 34.76
C ALA A 340 -5.14 4.33 34.23
N LYS A 341 -4.92 4.52 32.92
CA LYS A 341 -4.42 5.81 32.38
C LYS A 341 -5.48 6.79 31.84
N TYR A 342 -6.77 6.44 31.86
CA TYR A 342 -7.84 7.34 31.42
C TYR A 342 -8.96 7.47 32.45
N SER A 343 -8.68 8.09 33.60
CA SER A 343 -9.73 8.74 34.38
C SER A 343 -9.11 9.73 35.37
N ASN A 344 -9.77 10.90 35.48
CA ASN A 344 -9.54 11.99 36.43
C ASN A 344 -8.63 13.13 35.96
N PHE A 345 -9.24 14.11 35.28
CA PHE A 345 -8.81 15.50 35.37
C PHE A 345 -10.01 16.36 35.80
N ILE A 346 -10.14 16.60 37.11
CA ILE A 346 -10.95 17.68 37.68
C ILE A 346 -10.04 18.43 38.66
N PRO A 347 -9.77 19.74 38.47
CA PRO A 347 -9.20 20.56 39.52
C PRO A 347 -10.31 21.36 40.21
N ALA A 348 -10.44 21.16 41.54
CA ALA A 348 -11.33 21.95 42.38
C ALA A 348 -10.58 23.17 42.99
N SER A 349 -11.13 24.35 42.67
CA SER A 349 -11.32 25.57 43.47
C SER A 349 -10.27 26.04 44.49
N ASN A 350 -9.88 27.32 44.39
CA ASN A 350 -10.24 28.37 45.38
C ASN A 350 -9.78 29.76 44.93
N HIS A 351 -10.72 30.70 44.75
CA HIS A 351 -10.67 32.04 45.37
C HIS A 351 -11.99 32.80 45.11
N ALA A 352 -12.48 33.43 46.17
CA ALA A 352 -13.75 34.15 46.27
C ALA A 352 -13.75 35.52 45.58
N CYS A 353 -14.95 36.02 45.20
CA CYS A 353 -15.56 37.28 45.67
C CYS A 353 -16.52 37.93 44.63
N LYS A 354 -17.78 38.11 45.06
CA LYS A 354 -18.76 39.18 44.77
C LYS A 354 -19.50 39.33 43.41
N GLU A 355 -20.82 39.23 43.55
CA GLU A 355 -21.87 40.19 43.12
C GLU A 355 -21.98 40.61 41.64
N ASN A 356 -23.03 40.15 40.94
CA ASN A 356 -24.23 40.97 40.67
C ASN A 356 -25.32 40.24 39.84
N LYS A 357 -26.54 40.26 40.39
CA LYS A 357 -27.85 40.57 39.76
C LYS A 357 -28.05 40.43 38.24
N LEU A 358 -29.12 39.69 37.91
CA LEU A 358 -30.35 40.11 37.19
C LEU A 358 -30.70 39.39 35.86
N LEU A 359 -31.99 39.03 35.77
CA LEU A 359 -32.90 38.84 34.62
C LEU A 359 -33.04 37.46 33.95
N THR A 360 -34.07 36.73 34.40
CA THR A 360 -35.35 36.46 33.69
C THR A 360 -35.35 36.49 32.15
N GLU A 361 -35.82 35.44 31.47
CA GLU A 361 -37.21 35.30 30.99
C GLU A 361 -37.44 34.05 30.12
N VAL A 362 -38.58 33.39 30.44
CA VAL A 362 -39.51 32.59 29.63
C VAL A 362 -39.03 31.31 28.94
#